data_AF-A0A453IB32-F1
#
_entry.id   AF-A0A453IB32-F1
#
_cell.length_a   1.000
_cell.length_b   1.000
_cell.length_c   1.000
_cell.angle_alpha   90.00
_cell.angle_beta   90.00
_cell.angle_gamma   90.00
#
_symmetry.space_group_name_H-M   'P 1'
#
loop_
_entity.id
_entity.type
_entity.pdbx_description
1 polymer ?
#
loop_
_entity_poly.entity_id
_entity_poly.type
_entity_poly.pdbx_seq_one_letter_code
_entity_poly.pdbx_strand_id
1 'polypeptide(L)'
;MWRRGANLEGATANFVETEQLVEYEGLTSSFIQVRGSIPLLWEQIVDLSYKPRPSIIEHEEMTKVVERHFHDLSQRYGDTMVIDLTDKQGDEGNLSNAFAAEMQNFPDIRYVHFDFHHICGGGNFDNLQVLYDEIEEAIQKQGYFLMNSKGEILLDQSGVVRSNCIDCLDRTNVTQSFLARKSLDSQLQRMGALSSAESISQSDIINDKFKKCKCGLSMVMS
;
A
#
# COMPACT_ATOMS: atom_id res chain seq x y z
N MET A 1 12.43 1.84 -23.01
CA MET A 1 13.32 2.55 -22.05
C MET A 1 12.78 2.23 -20.67
N TRP A 2 13.59 1.66 -19.78
CA TRP A 2 13.18 1.34 -18.40
C TRP A 2 12.96 2.67 -17.67
N ARG A 3 11.70 3.12 -17.59
CA ARG A 3 11.35 4.38 -16.94
C ARG A 3 10.77 4.07 -15.58
N ARG A 4 11.26 4.75 -14.56
CA ARG A 4 10.57 4.90 -13.28
C ARG A 4 9.61 6.08 -13.38
N GLY A 5 8.73 6.25 -12.41
CA GLY A 5 7.74 7.31 -12.42
C GLY A 5 6.51 7.02 -13.27
N ALA A 6 5.78 8.09 -13.61
CA ALA A 6 4.59 8.05 -14.45
C ALA A 6 4.90 8.42 -15.91
N ASN A 7 4.06 7.96 -16.84
CA ASN A 7 3.97 8.52 -18.20
C ASN A 7 2.96 9.69 -18.25
N LEU A 8 2.79 10.32 -19.42
CA LEU A 8 1.86 11.44 -19.60
C LEU A 8 0.39 11.03 -19.39
N GLU A 9 0.08 9.75 -19.52
CA GLU A 9 -1.24 9.18 -19.27
C GLU A 9 -1.55 8.97 -17.78
N GLY A 10 -0.56 9.13 -16.89
CA GLY A 10 -0.72 8.89 -15.45
C GLY A 10 -0.46 7.43 -15.03
N ALA A 11 -0.02 6.56 -15.95
CA ALA A 11 0.34 5.19 -15.62
C ALA A 11 1.74 5.14 -15.00
N THR A 12 1.83 4.60 -13.79
CA THR A 12 3.11 4.48 -13.07
C THR A 12 3.81 3.17 -13.36
N ALA A 13 5.12 3.23 -13.55
CA ALA A 13 5.95 2.03 -13.61
C ALA A 13 5.90 1.23 -12.31
N ASN A 14 6.11 -0.09 -12.41
CA ASN A 14 6.09 -1.04 -11.29
C ASN A 14 4.76 -1.02 -10.51
N PHE A 15 3.64 -0.75 -11.17
CA PHE A 15 2.33 -0.87 -10.55
C PHE A 15 2.04 -2.34 -10.24
N VAL A 16 1.74 -2.63 -8.98
CA VAL A 16 1.43 -3.99 -8.52
C VAL A 16 0.23 -3.92 -7.58
N GLU A 17 -0.75 -4.76 -7.86
CA GLU A 17 -1.85 -5.06 -6.97
C GLU A 17 -1.52 -6.33 -6.17
N THR A 18 -1.66 -6.25 -4.86
CA THR A 18 -1.48 -7.36 -3.93
C THR A 18 -2.81 -7.63 -3.26
N GLU A 19 -3.31 -8.85 -3.39
CA GLU A 19 -4.58 -9.28 -2.81
C GLU A 19 -4.33 -10.39 -1.78
N GLN A 20 -4.90 -10.21 -0.58
CA GLN A 20 -4.94 -11.21 0.48
C GLN A 20 -6.33 -11.82 0.55
N LEU A 21 -6.42 -13.13 0.29
CA LEU A 21 -7.65 -13.91 0.35
C LEU A 21 -7.69 -14.77 1.61
N VAL A 22 -8.87 -14.82 2.24
CA VAL A 22 -9.11 -15.61 3.45
C VAL A 22 -10.46 -16.30 3.35
N GLU A 23 -10.48 -17.61 3.60
CA GLU A 23 -11.72 -18.38 3.68
C GLU A 23 -11.83 -19.08 5.05
N TYR A 24 -12.96 -18.90 5.73
CA TYR A 24 -13.26 -19.55 7.00
C TYR A 24 -14.75 -19.83 7.17
N GLU A 25 -15.12 -21.08 7.46
CA GLU A 25 -16.50 -21.53 7.74
C GLU A 25 -17.54 -21.02 6.69
N GLY A 26 -17.15 -21.02 5.41
CA GLY A 26 -18.00 -20.59 4.30
C GLY A 26 -18.08 -19.08 4.08
N LEU A 27 -17.31 -18.28 4.81
CA LEU A 27 -17.09 -16.87 4.53
C LEU A 27 -15.80 -16.70 3.73
N THR A 28 -15.83 -15.85 2.70
CA THR A 28 -14.67 -15.49 1.88
C THR A 28 -14.43 -13.99 1.99
N SER A 29 -13.18 -13.61 2.26
CA SER A 29 -12.75 -12.22 2.40
C SER A 29 -11.59 -11.93 1.47
N SER A 30 -11.54 -10.68 0.98
CA SER A 30 -10.44 -10.16 0.18
C SER A 30 -10.00 -8.79 0.69
N PHE A 31 -8.70 -8.57 0.77
CA PHE A 31 -8.11 -7.27 1.09
C PHE A 31 -7.05 -6.91 0.06
N ILE A 32 -7.27 -5.80 -0.65
CA ILE A 32 -6.42 -5.34 -1.75
C ILE A 32 -5.58 -4.15 -1.31
N GLN A 33 -4.32 -4.16 -1.69
CA GLN A 33 -3.39 -3.05 -1.56
C GLN A 33 -2.65 -2.83 -2.87
N VAL A 34 -2.23 -1.60 -3.17
CA VAL A 34 -1.46 -1.30 -4.37
C VAL A 34 -0.11 -0.69 -4.03
N ARG A 35 0.85 -0.89 -4.92
CA ARG A 35 2.12 -0.18 -4.90
C ARG A 35 2.53 0.24 -6.29
N GLY A 36 3.39 1.24 -6.38
CA GLY A 36 3.95 1.69 -7.64
C GLY A 36 5.05 2.71 -7.45
N SER A 37 5.67 3.10 -8.56
CA SER A 37 6.58 4.25 -8.56
C SER A 37 5.84 5.53 -8.14
N ILE A 38 6.59 6.51 -7.63
CA ILE A 38 6.06 7.85 -7.36
C ILE A 38 5.45 8.42 -8.65
N PRO A 39 4.18 8.90 -8.65
CA PRO A 39 3.44 9.31 -9.85
C PRO A 39 3.87 10.68 -10.40
N LEU A 40 5.17 10.96 -10.40
CA LEU A 40 5.76 12.14 -11.01
C LEU A 40 6.39 11.78 -12.35
N LEU A 41 6.65 12.79 -13.17
CA LEU A 41 7.52 12.67 -14.34
C LEU A 41 8.97 12.75 -13.84
N TRP A 42 9.62 11.60 -13.67
CA TRP A 42 11.02 11.51 -13.25
C TRP A 42 11.69 10.33 -13.91
N GLU A 43 13.02 10.39 -13.96
CA GLU A 43 13.83 9.32 -14.51
C GLU A 43 15.02 9.03 -13.62
N GLN A 44 15.55 7.82 -13.77
CA GLN A 44 16.77 7.39 -13.13
C GLN A 44 17.63 6.77 -14.21
N ILE A 45 18.49 7.61 -14.79
CA ILE A 45 19.34 7.21 -15.92
C ILE A 45 20.37 6.23 -15.39
N VAL A 46 20.36 5.00 -15.91
CA VAL A 46 21.35 3.98 -15.54
C VAL A 46 22.74 4.45 -15.99
N ASP A 47 23.64 4.63 -15.04
CA ASP A 47 25.06 4.93 -15.25
C ASP A 47 25.94 3.86 -14.59
N LEU A 48 27.26 4.07 -14.53
CA LEU A 48 28.19 3.15 -13.85
C LEU A 48 28.15 3.27 -12.32
N SER A 49 27.27 4.11 -11.76
CA SER A 49 27.14 4.26 -10.32
C SER A 49 26.35 3.11 -9.70
N TYR A 50 26.64 2.82 -8.43
CA TYR A 50 25.93 1.79 -7.67
C TYR A 50 24.44 2.12 -7.48
N LYS A 51 24.11 3.42 -7.38
CA LYS A 51 22.74 3.92 -7.22
C LYS A 51 22.60 5.21 -8.04
N PRO A 52 22.10 5.13 -9.29
CA PRO A 52 21.94 6.31 -10.13
C PRO A 52 20.93 7.27 -9.51
N ARG A 53 21.16 8.58 -9.66
CA ARG A 53 20.34 9.59 -9.01
C ARG A 53 18.99 9.76 -9.70
N PRO A 54 17.86 9.79 -8.96
CA PRO A 54 16.59 10.22 -9.52
C PRO A 54 16.66 11.69 -9.95
N SER A 55 16.14 12.00 -11.13
CA SER A 55 16.01 13.35 -11.67
C SER A 55 14.57 13.60 -12.07
N ILE A 56 14.00 14.69 -11.57
CA ILE A 56 12.65 15.12 -11.95
C ILE A 56 12.72 15.77 -13.33
N ILE A 57 11.76 15.44 -14.18
CA ILE A 57 11.60 16.03 -15.51
C ILE A 57 10.59 17.17 -15.37
N GLU A 58 11.05 18.41 -15.42
CA GLU A 58 10.16 19.57 -15.42
C GLU A 58 9.26 19.54 -16.66
N HIS A 59 7.95 19.54 -16.44
CA HIS A 59 6.97 19.48 -17.51
C HIS A 59 5.69 20.20 -17.07
N GLU A 60 5.09 20.99 -17.96
CA GLU A 60 3.89 21.77 -17.67
C GLU A 60 2.66 20.92 -17.30
N GLU A 61 2.64 19.66 -17.72
CA GLU A 61 1.55 18.72 -17.41
C GLU A 61 1.78 17.87 -16.16
N MET A 62 2.84 18.11 -15.36
CA MET A 62 3.16 17.27 -14.20
C MET A 62 1.96 17.10 -13.25
N THR A 63 1.31 18.19 -12.86
CA THR A 63 0.12 18.13 -11.99
C THR A 63 -1.03 17.36 -12.66
N LYS A 64 -1.24 17.51 -13.96
CA LYS A 64 -2.27 16.75 -14.70
C LYS A 64 -1.97 15.26 -14.76
N VAL A 65 -0.69 14.89 -14.82
CA VAL A 65 -0.26 13.47 -14.77
C VAL A 65 -0.60 12.87 -13.42
N VAL A 66 -0.30 13.58 -12.33
CA VAL A 66 -0.65 13.17 -10.95
C VAL A 66 -2.17 13.09 -10.78
N GLU A 67 -2.91 14.07 -11.31
CA GLU A 67 -4.37 14.09 -11.30
C GLU A 67 -4.96 12.86 -12.02
N ARG A 68 -4.52 12.60 -13.26
CA ARG A 68 -4.95 11.42 -14.04
C ARG A 68 -4.67 10.12 -13.29
N HIS A 69 -3.49 10.04 -12.67
CA HIS A 69 -3.08 8.87 -11.91
C HIS A 69 -4.05 8.58 -10.76
N PHE A 70 -4.35 9.58 -9.93
CA PHE A 70 -5.25 9.40 -8.80
C PHE A 70 -6.72 9.33 -9.19
N HIS A 71 -7.11 9.97 -10.28
CA HIS A 71 -8.43 9.78 -10.86
C HIS A 71 -8.65 8.32 -11.24
N ASP A 72 -7.70 7.69 -11.93
CA ASP A 72 -7.76 6.26 -12.27
C ASP A 72 -7.85 5.37 -11.03
N LEU A 73 -7.04 5.62 -9.99
CA LEU A 73 -7.12 4.87 -8.73
C LEU A 73 -8.48 5.04 -8.05
N SER A 74 -9.01 6.26 -8.01
CA SER A 74 -10.31 6.53 -7.40
C SER A 74 -11.46 5.83 -8.11
N GLN A 75 -11.39 5.72 -9.45
CA GLN A 75 -12.38 4.99 -10.24
C GLN A 75 -12.31 3.48 -10.02
N ARG A 76 -11.10 2.93 -9.84
CA ARG A 76 -10.91 1.48 -9.67
C ARG A 76 -11.18 1.00 -8.26
N TYR A 77 -10.76 1.77 -7.25
CA TYR A 77 -10.71 1.29 -5.87
C TYR A 77 -11.49 2.17 -4.88
N GLY A 78 -11.96 3.35 -5.29
CA GLY A 78 -12.62 4.30 -4.39
C GLY A 78 -11.64 5.18 -3.62
N ASP A 79 -11.86 5.35 -2.32
CA ASP A 79 -11.04 6.22 -1.47
C ASP A 79 -9.56 5.82 -1.53
N THR A 80 -8.67 6.74 -1.87
CA THR A 80 -7.25 6.43 -2.06
C THR A 80 -6.42 7.12 -0.99
N MET A 81 -5.66 6.32 -0.25
CA MET A 81 -4.62 6.79 0.67
C MET A 81 -3.24 6.51 0.07
N VAL A 82 -2.30 7.42 0.27
CA VAL A 82 -0.92 7.29 -0.19
C VAL A 82 0.02 7.25 1.02
N ILE A 83 0.88 6.23 1.04
CA ILE A 83 1.97 6.10 2.00
C ILE A 83 3.30 6.21 1.23
N ASP A 84 3.99 7.33 1.45
CA ASP A 84 5.33 7.56 0.93
C ASP A 84 6.38 7.02 1.92
N LEU A 85 7.08 5.95 1.53
CA LEU A 85 8.10 5.28 2.34
C LEU A 85 9.53 5.73 2.01
N THR A 86 9.68 6.84 1.28
CA THR A 86 10.99 7.38 0.89
C THR A 86 11.71 8.06 2.04
N ASP A 87 13.03 8.20 1.87
CA ASP A 87 13.86 8.88 2.85
C ASP A 87 13.83 10.39 2.59
N LYS A 88 13.75 11.20 3.65
CA LYS A 88 13.81 12.67 3.52
C LYS A 88 15.20 13.21 3.19
N GLN A 89 16.21 12.35 3.17
CA GLN A 89 17.60 12.74 3.00
C GLN A 89 18.16 12.30 1.65
N GLY A 90 19.15 13.05 1.16
CA GLY A 90 19.85 12.73 -0.07
C GLY A 90 18.98 12.83 -1.32
N ASP A 91 19.31 12.06 -2.34
CA ASP A 91 18.67 12.14 -3.65
C ASP A 91 17.20 11.66 -3.63
N GLU A 92 16.83 10.74 -2.73
CA GLU A 92 15.42 10.33 -2.50
C GLU A 92 14.58 11.50 -1.96
N GLY A 93 15.16 12.33 -1.08
CA GLY A 93 14.47 13.44 -0.42
C GLY A 93 13.98 14.51 -1.39
N ASN A 94 14.73 14.78 -2.46
CA ASN A 94 14.29 15.74 -3.48
C ASN A 94 13.01 15.27 -4.19
N LEU A 95 12.93 13.98 -4.51
CA LEU A 95 11.75 13.40 -5.16
C LEU A 95 10.57 13.31 -4.19
N SER A 96 10.82 12.95 -2.93
CA SER A 96 9.80 12.95 -1.87
C SER A 96 9.22 14.35 -1.65
N ASN A 97 10.07 15.37 -1.56
CA ASN A 97 9.62 16.76 -1.36
C ASN A 97 8.80 17.26 -2.55
N ALA A 98 9.21 16.94 -3.78
CA ALA A 98 8.44 17.29 -4.97
C ALA A 98 7.08 16.59 -4.99
N PHE A 99 7.04 15.31 -4.59
CA PHE A 99 5.77 14.58 -4.53
C PHE A 99 4.86 15.13 -3.44
N ALA A 100 5.40 15.41 -2.25
CA ALA A 100 4.67 16.05 -1.17
C ALA A 100 4.12 17.43 -1.58
N ALA A 101 4.86 18.21 -2.39
CA ALA A 101 4.39 19.47 -2.93
C ALA A 101 3.21 19.28 -3.91
N GLU A 102 3.29 18.31 -4.83
CA GLU A 102 2.18 17.99 -5.73
C GLU A 102 0.93 17.50 -4.97
N MET A 103 1.10 16.72 -3.90
CA MET A 103 -0.02 16.24 -3.08
C MET A 103 -0.81 17.36 -2.40
N GLN A 104 -0.23 18.56 -2.22
CA GLN A 104 -0.97 19.72 -1.72
C GLN A 104 -2.06 20.20 -2.68
N ASN A 105 -1.94 19.89 -3.97
CA ASN A 105 -2.97 20.19 -4.97
C ASN A 105 -4.17 19.23 -4.91
N PHE A 106 -4.06 18.14 -4.16
CA PHE A 106 -5.08 17.07 -4.06
C PHE A 106 -5.50 16.83 -2.60
N PRO A 107 -6.17 17.79 -1.94
CA PRO A 107 -6.50 17.71 -0.52
C PRO A 107 -7.46 16.57 -0.15
N ASP A 108 -8.21 16.05 -1.14
CA ASP A 108 -9.11 14.92 -0.95
C ASP A 108 -8.36 13.57 -0.82
N ILE A 109 -7.08 13.54 -1.19
CA ILE A 109 -6.25 12.34 -1.14
C ILE A 109 -5.40 12.40 0.11
N ARG A 110 -5.58 11.43 1.01
CA ARG A 110 -4.80 11.38 2.24
C ARG A 110 -3.38 10.93 1.94
N TYR A 111 -2.43 11.85 2.10
CA TYR A 111 -1.00 11.61 1.95
C TYR A 111 -0.30 11.51 3.31
N VAL A 112 0.44 10.43 3.51
CA VAL A 112 1.24 10.17 4.71
C VAL A 112 2.67 9.88 4.30
N HIS A 113 3.61 10.69 4.77
CA HIS A 113 5.03 10.44 4.61
C HIS A 113 5.57 9.70 5.84
N PHE A 114 6.20 8.55 5.64
CA PHE A 114 6.81 7.75 6.69
C PHE A 114 8.26 7.41 6.34
N ASP A 115 9.21 8.01 7.08
CA ASP A 115 10.65 7.78 6.87
C ASP A 115 11.03 6.37 7.36
N PHE A 116 10.88 5.38 6.49
CA PHE A 116 11.01 3.98 6.86
C PHE A 116 12.44 3.64 7.32
N HIS A 117 13.48 4.16 6.67
CA HIS A 117 14.86 3.83 7.07
C HIS A 117 15.21 4.42 8.44
N HIS A 118 14.76 5.64 8.73
CA HIS A 118 15.00 6.24 10.03
C HIS A 118 14.19 5.53 11.13
N ILE A 119 12.93 5.21 10.85
CA ILE A 119 12.00 4.71 11.86
C ILE A 119 12.13 3.20 12.06
N CYS A 120 12.24 2.40 10.99
CA CYS A 120 12.33 0.94 11.04
C CYS A 120 13.75 0.40 10.83
N GLY A 121 14.76 1.29 10.79
CA GLY A 121 16.17 0.92 10.68
C GLY A 121 16.61 -0.07 11.76
N GLY A 122 17.51 -0.99 11.41
CA GLY A 122 18.02 -2.01 12.34
C GLY A 122 17.06 -3.17 12.63
N GLY A 123 15.96 -3.31 11.85
CA GLY A 123 15.01 -4.42 11.99
C GLY A 123 13.92 -4.20 13.03
N ASN A 124 13.74 -2.96 13.50
CA ASN A 124 12.72 -2.60 14.47
C ASN A 124 11.37 -2.31 13.78
N PHE A 125 10.69 -3.37 13.36
CA PHE A 125 9.41 -3.28 12.65
C PHE A 125 8.23 -2.95 13.56
N ASP A 126 8.41 -2.95 14.89
CA ASP A 126 7.37 -2.54 15.84
C ASP A 126 6.98 -1.07 15.63
N ASN A 127 7.89 -0.26 15.08
CA ASN A 127 7.62 1.13 14.77
C ASN A 127 6.64 1.33 13.59
N LEU A 128 6.28 0.27 12.85
CA LEU A 128 5.16 0.33 11.91
C LEU A 128 3.82 0.51 12.62
N GLN A 129 3.73 0.21 13.91
CA GLN A 129 2.57 0.54 14.71
C GLN A 129 2.34 2.06 14.74
N VAL A 130 3.40 2.88 14.74
CA VAL A 130 3.27 4.36 14.70
C VAL A 130 2.59 4.81 13.40
N LEU A 131 2.99 4.23 12.27
CA LEU A 131 2.33 4.48 10.99
C LEU A 131 0.87 4.05 11.04
N TYR A 132 0.61 2.86 11.57
CA TYR A 132 -0.74 2.32 11.64
C TYR A 132 -1.66 3.13 12.53
N ASP A 133 -1.20 3.58 13.69
CA ASP A 133 -1.99 4.42 14.61
C ASP A 133 -2.43 5.73 13.93
N GLU A 134 -1.62 6.27 13.01
CA GLU A 134 -1.99 7.45 12.23
C GLU A 134 -3.08 7.15 11.19
N ILE A 135 -3.03 5.99 10.54
CA ILE A 135 -3.88 5.65 9.38
C ILE A 135 -5.03 4.69 9.70
N GLU A 136 -5.11 4.17 10.92
CA GLU A 136 -6.04 3.11 11.32
C GLU A 136 -7.49 3.46 11.00
N GLU A 137 -7.93 4.67 11.36
CA GLU A 137 -9.30 5.12 11.12
C GLU A 137 -9.67 5.07 9.63
N ALA A 138 -8.73 5.48 8.76
CA ALA A 138 -8.96 5.46 7.33
C ALA A 138 -8.97 4.03 6.78
N ILE A 139 -8.05 3.16 7.21
CA ILE A 139 -8.03 1.75 6.79
C ILE A 139 -9.32 1.04 7.23
N GLN A 140 -9.78 1.27 8.47
CA GLN A 140 -11.03 0.69 8.96
C GLN A 140 -12.24 1.18 8.16
N LYS A 141 -12.24 2.45 7.74
CA LYS A 141 -13.28 3.02 6.88
C LYS A 141 -13.26 2.40 5.47
N GLN A 142 -12.07 2.21 4.88
CA GLN A 142 -11.90 1.57 3.57
C GLN A 142 -12.37 0.12 3.62
N GLY A 143 -12.10 -0.57 4.73
CA GLY A 143 -12.58 -1.92 4.99
C GLY A 143 -11.94 -2.97 4.09
N TYR A 144 -12.63 -4.11 3.97
CA TYR A 144 -12.25 -5.24 3.13
C TYR A 144 -13.51 -5.87 2.54
N PHE A 145 -13.36 -6.62 1.47
CA PHE A 145 -14.45 -7.37 0.86
C PHE A 145 -14.79 -8.58 1.73
N LEU A 146 -16.07 -8.87 1.95
CA LEU A 146 -16.54 -10.05 2.65
C LEU A 146 -17.81 -10.59 1.99
N MET A 147 -17.83 -11.89 1.71
CA MET A 147 -18.94 -12.60 1.09
C MET A 147 -19.25 -13.88 1.86
N ASN A 148 -20.53 -14.27 1.89
CA ASN A 148 -20.94 -15.52 2.50
C ASN A 148 -21.03 -16.69 1.50
N SER A 149 -21.30 -17.89 2.01
CA SER A 149 -21.38 -19.13 1.21
C SER A 149 -22.51 -19.15 0.19
N LYS A 150 -23.47 -18.22 0.28
CA LYS A 150 -24.56 -18.05 -0.68
C LYS A 150 -24.20 -17.07 -1.80
N GLY A 151 -23.01 -16.46 -1.75
CA GLY A 151 -22.59 -15.43 -2.69
C GLY A 151 -23.13 -14.04 -2.37
N GLU A 152 -23.69 -13.83 -1.17
CA GLU A 152 -24.16 -12.50 -0.75
C GLU A 152 -22.96 -11.69 -0.24
N ILE A 153 -22.77 -10.50 -0.82
CA ILE A 153 -21.74 -9.55 -0.39
C ILE A 153 -22.21 -8.90 0.91
N LEU A 154 -21.42 -9.09 1.96
CA LEU A 154 -21.66 -8.53 3.29
C LEU A 154 -20.91 -7.21 3.50
N LEU A 155 -19.74 -7.06 2.87
CA LEU A 155 -18.93 -5.85 2.87
C LEU A 155 -18.23 -5.71 1.52
N ASP A 156 -18.10 -4.47 1.06
CA ASP A 156 -17.24 -4.09 -0.05
C ASP A 156 -16.06 -3.27 0.46
N GLN A 157 -14.88 -3.51 -0.10
CA GLN A 157 -13.74 -2.63 0.11
C GLN A 157 -13.96 -1.33 -0.68
N SER A 158 -14.01 -0.20 0.02
CA SER A 158 -14.38 1.11 -0.54
C SER A 158 -13.19 2.05 -0.74
N GLY A 159 -11.97 1.54 -0.57
CA GLY A 159 -10.75 2.29 -0.80
C GLY A 159 -9.50 1.41 -0.82
N VAL A 160 -8.36 2.03 -1.10
CA VAL A 160 -7.07 1.34 -1.20
C VAL A 160 -5.94 2.15 -0.58
N VAL A 161 -4.99 1.44 0.00
CA VAL A 161 -3.70 1.98 0.40
C VAL A 161 -2.71 1.78 -0.73
N ARG A 162 -2.21 2.89 -1.28
CA ARG A 162 -1.09 2.93 -2.22
C ARG A 162 0.20 3.18 -1.45
N SER A 163 1.16 2.27 -1.55
CA SER A 163 2.53 2.50 -1.06
C SER A 163 3.49 2.81 -2.20
N ASN A 164 4.40 3.76 -2.00
CA ASN A 164 5.49 4.02 -2.95
C ASN A 164 6.85 3.99 -2.25
N CYS A 165 7.87 3.66 -3.05
CA CYS A 165 9.26 3.62 -2.65
C CYS A 165 10.12 3.75 -3.91
N ILE A 166 11.33 4.30 -3.78
CA ILE A 166 12.26 4.43 -4.90
C ILE A 166 13.06 3.13 -5.06
N ASP A 167 13.61 2.56 -3.98
CA ASP A 167 14.75 1.63 -4.12
C ASP A 167 14.61 0.21 -3.58
N CYS A 168 13.56 -0.14 -2.83
CA CYS A 168 13.43 -1.55 -2.44
C CYS A 168 11.98 -2.03 -2.32
N LEU A 169 11.75 -3.17 -2.99
CA LEU A 169 10.59 -4.02 -2.81
C LEU A 169 10.36 -4.29 -1.32
N ASP A 170 11.43 -4.40 -0.53
CA ASP A 170 11.41 -4.75 0.89
C ASP A 170 10.62 -3.76 1.75
N ARG A 171 10.82 -2.44 1.61
CA ARG A 171 10.07 -1.41 2.36
C ARG A 171 8.57 -1.55 2.13
N THR A 172 8.17 -1.65 0.86
CA THR A 172 6.76 -1.79 0.47
C THR A 172 6.20 -3.16 0.89
N ASN A 173 6.96 -4.24 0.74
CA ASN A 173 6.54 -5.60 1.12
C ASN A 173 6.29 -5.71 2.62
N VAL A 174 7.21 -5.18 3.44
CA VAL A 174 7.08 -5.21 4.89
C VAL A 174 5.85 -4.41 5.32
N THR A 175 5.67 -3.20 4.79
CA THR A 175 4.51 -2.36 5.09
C THR A 175 3.20 -3.02 4.65
N GLN A 176 3.11 -3.50 3.41
CA GLN A 176 1.92 -4.20 2.92
C GLN A 176 1.61 -5.46 3.72
N SER A 177 2.63 -6.22 4.12
CA SER A 177 2.46 -7.41 4.96
C SER A 177 1.95 -7.06 6.35
N PHE A 178 2.44 -5.96 6.94
CA PHE A 178 1.98 -5.47 8.23
C PHE A 178 0.50 -5.06 8.17
N LEU A 179 0.11 -4.27 7.16
CA LEU A 179 -1.29 -3.86 6.97
C LEU A 179 -2.20 -5.06 6.68
N ALA A 180 -1.75 -6.01 5.86
CA ALA A 180 -2.47 -7.25 5.61
C ALA A 180 -2.68 -8.08 6.89
N ARG A 181 -1.73 -8.09 7.83
CA ARG A 181 -1.92 -8.75 9.12
C ARG A 181 -2.97 -8.05 9.98
N LYS A 182 -2.98 -6.71 10.02
CA LYS A 182 -4.01 -5.94 10.74
C LYS A 182 -5.41 -6.15 10.16
N SER A 183 -5.51 -6.20 8.83
CA SER A 183 -6.76 -6.54 8.14
C SER A 183 -7.18 -7.98 8.47
N LEU A 184 -6.25 -8.94 8.42
CA LEU A 184 -6.50 -10.35 8.74
C LEU A 184 -7.03 -10.55 10.16
N ASP A 185 -6.48 -9.86 11.16
CA ASP A 185 -7.03 -9.88 12.52
C ASP A 185 -8.52 -9.49 12.51
N SER A 186 -8.84 -8.38 11.86
CA SER A 186 -10.21 -7.87 11.76
C SER A 186 -11.15 -8.82 10.98
N GLN A 187 -10.65 -9.46 9.93
CA GLN A 187 -11.38 -10.44 9.13
C GLN A 187 -11.71 -11.69 9.96
N LEU A 188 -10.72 -12.26 10.64
CA LEU A 188 -10.89 -13.47 11.44
C LEU A 188 -11.76 -13.24 12.67
N GLN A 189 -11.66 -12.08 13.31
CA GLN A 189 -12.55 -11.68 14.39
C GLN A 189 -14.01 -11.61 13.90
N ARG A 190 -14.23 -11.03 12.71
CA ARG A 190 -15.57 -10.94 12.12
C ARG A 190 -16.11 -12.29 11.67
N MET A 191 -15.24 -13.19 11.21
CA MET A 191 -15.58 -14.56 10.87
C MET A 191 -15.77 -15.48 12.10
N GLY A 192 -15.49 -14.99 13.31
CA GLY A 192 -15.60 -15.75 14.56
C GLY A 192 -14.45 -16.73 14.81
N ALA A 193 -13.37 -16.67 14.03
CA ALA A 193 -12.18 -17.51 14.21
C ALA A 193 -11.30 -17.02 15.38
N LEU A 194 -11.36 -15.72 15.69
CA LEU A 194 -10.69 -15.07 16.81
C LEU A 194 -11.69 -14.30 17.67
N SER A 195 -11.44 -14.20 18.97
CA SER A 195 -12.13 -13.25 19.84
C SER A 195 -11.61 -11.82 19.61
N SER A 196 -12.39 -10.82 19.99
CA SER A 196 -12.04 -9.39 19.79
C SER A 196 -10.78 -8.94 20.52
N ALA A 197 -10.27 -9.74 21.47
CA ALA A 197 -9.03 -9.48 22.21
C ALA A 197 -7.83 -10.27 21.67
N GLU A 198 -8.04 -11.22 20.77
CA GLU A 198 -6.97 -12.02 20.17
C GLU A 198 -6.45 -11.34 18.89
N SER A 199 -5.12 -11.37 18.72
CA SER A 199 -4.42 -11.00 17.48
C SER A 199 -3.55 -12.18 17.04
N ILE A 200 -3.41 -12.35 15.73
CA ILE A 200 -2.57 -13.40 15.12
C ILE A 200 -1.11 -13.23 15.55
N SER A 201 -0.68 -11.99 15.81
CA SER A 201 0.69 -11.68 16.27
C SER A 201 1.01 -12.25 17.66
N GLN A 202 0.00 -12.47 18.49
CA GLN A 202 0.16 -13.01 19.85
C GLN A 202 -0.04 -14.52 19.92
N SER A 203 -0.49 -15.14 18.83
CA SER A 203 -0.85 -16.54 18.81
C SER A 203 0.25 -17.38 18.14
N ASP A 204 0.97 -18.19 18.92
CA ASP A 204 1.70 -19.37 18.44
C ASP A 204 0.74 -20.46 17.90
N ILE A 205 -0.55 -20.14 17.77
CA ILE A 205 -1.70 -21.03 17.50
C ILE A 205 -2.01 -21.07 15.98
N ILE A 206 -1.13 -20.55 15.13
CA ILE A 206 -1.31 -20.56 13.67
C ILE A 206 -1.47 -22.01 13.16
N ASN A 207 -0.97 -23.03 13.84
CA ASN A 207 -0.99 -24.39 13.30
C ASN A 207 -2.24 -25.24 13.61
N ASP A 208 -2.96 -25.01 14.72
CA ASP A 208 -4.10 -25.87 15.09
C ASP A 208 -5.48 -25.24 14.83
N LYS A 209 -5.66 -23.92 15.03
CA LYS A 209 -6.92 -23.23 14.73
C LYS A 209 -7.14 -23.03 13.21
N PHE A 210 -6.07 -22.96 12.42
CA PHE A 210 -6.13 -22.64 10.98
C PHE A 210 -6.14 -23.85 10.05
N LYS A 211 -6.29 -25.08 10.54
CA LYS A 211 -6.46 -26.27 9.67
C LYS A 211 -7.64 -26.14 8.68
N LYS A 212 -8.62 -25.29 9.01
CA LYS A 212 -9.78 -24.96 8.17
C LYS A 212 -9.67 -23.64 7.43
N CYS A 213 -8.65 -22.83 7.70
CA CYS A 213 -8.48 -21.51 7.12
C CYS A 213 -7.54 -21.58 5.93
N LYS A 214 -7.99 -21.10 4.76
CA LYS A 214 -7.15 -20.99 3.57
C LYS A 214 -6.77 -19.54 3.39
N CYS A 215 -5.48 -19.23 3.51
CA CYS A 215 -4.93 -17.92 3.19
C CYS A 215 -4.11 -18.01 1.90
N GLY A 216 -4.39 -17.12 0.95
CA GLY A 216 -3.65 -17.00 -0.31
C GLY A 216 -3.21 -15.57 -0.56
N LEU A 217 -2.05 -15.41 -1.20
CA LEU A 217 -1.59 -14.13 -1.75
C LEU A 217 -1.57 -14.25 -3.27
N SER A 218 -2.38 -13.43 -3.95
CA SER A 218 -2.31 -13.18 -5.38
C SER A 218 -1.57 -11.85 -5.62
N MET A 219 -0.65 -11.84 -6.57
CA MET A 219 0.03 -10.63 -7.01
C MET A 219 -0.21 -10.45 -8.51
N VAL A 220 -0.90 -9.37 -8.87
CA VAL A 220 -1.18 -9.01 -10.25
C VAL A 220 -0.26 -7.85 -10.62
N MET A 221 0.60 -8.07 -11.62
CA MET A 221 1.44 -7.03 -12.21
C MET A 221 0.76 -6.55 -13.49
N SER A 222 0.46 -5.25 -13.58
CA SER A 222 -0.15 -4.60 -14.75
C SER A 222 0.88 -3.76 -15.51
#